data_AF-A0A7Y2BMR3-F1
#
_entry.id   AF-A0A7Y2BMR3-F1
#
_cell.length_a   1.000
_cell.length_b   1.000
_cell.length_c   1.000
_cell.angle_alpha   90.00
_cell.angle_beta   90.00
_cell.angle_gamma   90.00
#
_symmetry.space_group_name_H-M   'P 1'
#
loop_
_entity.id
_entity.type
_entity.pdbx_description
1 polymer ?
#
loop_
_entity_poly.entity_id
_entity_poly.type
_entity_poly.pdbx_seq_one_letter_code
_entity_poly.pdbx_strand_id
1 'polypeptide(L)'
;MSRGRWAAMFRWQTIAKIACLVGLLIAANLAVHTIADSLNFQVRPGNEDAVHRTITVSAALYSILLAIPFVPGAEIGLALIAMLGPPIAFLVYVCTLAGLSLSFVVGRLIPLSVLIRLSEDIRFKRMSELLKAIEPLDQQERLAFLADKAPNRHLPFLLRHRYLALAVALNVPGNFLIGGGGGIAMLAGVSRLFSIPGFLLTIAAAVAPVPIAVFIFGKEFLAG
;
A
#
# COMPACT_ATOMS: atom_id res chain seq x y z
N MET A 1 5.00 47.69 6.26
CA MET A 1 3.78 46.90 5.95
C MET A 1 3.96 45.95 4.75
N SER A 2 4.98 45.07 4.71
CA SER A 2 5.13 44.13 3.57
C SER A 2 5.44 42.67 3.91
N ARG A 3 5.77 42.29 5.15
CA ARG A 3 6.12 40.88 5.47
C ARG A 3 4.94 39.89 5.48
N GLY A 4 3.69 40.36 5.62
CA GLY A 4 2.50 39.49 5.72
C GLY A 4 2.00 38.92 4.39
N ARG A 5 2.10 39.68 3.29
CA ARG A 5 1.55 39.27 1.97
C ARG A 5 2.37 38.17 1.29
N TRP A 6 3.70 38.16 1.48
CA TRP A 6 4.57 37.13 0.92
C TRP A 6 4.42 35.78 1.64
N ALA A 7 4.18 35.78 2.96
CA ALA A 7 3.89 34.57 3.71
C ALA A 7 2.55 33.95 3.30
N ALA A 8 1.52 34.76 3.05
CA ALA A 8 0.20 34.30 2.64
C ALA A 8 0.19 33.69 1.22
N MET A 9 0.85 34.35 0.25
CA MET A 9 0.95 33.84 -1.13
C MET A 9 1.76 32.54 -1.20
N PHE A 10 2.80 32.41 -0.37
CA PHE A 10 3.59 31.18 -0.27
C PHE A 10 2.85 30.03 0.41
N ARG A 11 2.04 30.30 1.45
CA ARG A 11 1.17 29.28 2.07
C ARG A 11 0.15 28.75 1.06
N TRP A 12 -0.38 29.62 0.20
CA TRP A 12 -1.35 29.26 -0.83
C TRP A 12 -0.76 28.30 -1.87
N GLN A 13 0.48 28.49 -2.32
CA GLN A 13 1.12 27.59 -3.28
C GLN A 13 1.36 26.19 -2.70
N THR A 14 1.79 26.08 -1.45
CA THR A 14 1.96 24.79 -0.78
C THR A 14 0.62 24.08 -0.59
N ILE A 15 -0.42 24.81 -0.16
CA ILE A 15 -1.79 24.29 -0.03
C ILE A 15 -2.30 23.81 -1.39
N ALA A 16 -2.08 24.56 -2.47
CA ALA A 16 -2.50 24.18 -3.81
C ALA A 16 -1.78 22.91 -4.32
N LYS A 17 -0.48 22.75 -4.05
CA LYS A 17 0.26 21.53 -4.43
C LYS A 17 -0.21 20.30 -3.65
N ILE A 18 -0.42 20.44 -2.33
CA ILE A 18 -0.95 19.36 -1.50
C ILE A 18 -2.38 19.02 -1.93
N ALA A 19 -3.22 20.03 -2.17
CA ALA A 19 -4.58 19.83 -2.68
C ALA A 19 -4.59 19.18 -4.06
N CYS A 20 -3.61 19.50 -4.92
CA CYS A 20 -3.43 18.85 -6.22
C CYS A 20 -3.00 17.38 -6.06
N LEU A 21 -2.04 17.07 -5.19
CA LEU A 21 -1.62 15.70 -4.90
C LEU A 21 -2.77 14.87 -4.31
N VAL A 22 -3.47 15.41 -3.31
CA VAL A 22 -4.65 14.79 -2.71
C VAL A 22 -5.76 14.63 -3.74
N GLY A 23 -5.99 15.64 -4.58
CA GLY A 23 -6.94 15.58 -5.69
C GLY A 23 -6.58 14.51 -6.71
N LEU A 24 -5.31 14.34 -7.04
CA LEU A 24 -4.82 13.29 -7.93
C LEU A 24 -5.01 11.90 -7.31
N LEU A 25 -4.70 11.74 -6.02
CA LEU A 25 -4.92 10.48 -5.29
C LEU A 25 -6.40 10.12 -5.21
N ILE A 26 -7.26 11.11 -4.92
CA ILE A 26 -8.71 10.95 -4.91
C ILE A 26 -9.22 10.61 -6.31
N ALA A 27 -8.77 11.32 -7.34
CA ALA A 27 -9.16 11.07 -8.73
C ALA A 27 -8.71 9.68 -9.22
N ALA A 28 -7.50 9.24 -8.86
CA ALA A 28 -7.02 7.89 -9.13
C ALA A 28 -7.91 6.84 -8.45
N ASN A 29 -8.29 7.06 -7.19
CA ASN A 29 -9.20 6.16 -6.47
C ASN A 29 -10.61 6.12 -7.08
N LEU A 30 -11.17 7.27 -7.46
CA LEU A 30 -12.46 7.36 -8.13
C LEU A 30 -12.45 6.70 -9.51
N ALA A 31 -11.40 6.94 -10.31
CA ALA A 31 -11.24 6.32 -11.63
C ALA A 31 -11.23 4.79 -11.51
N VAL A 32 -10.57 4.26 -10.49
CA VAL A 32 -10.56 2.83 -10.17
C VAL A 32 -11.97 2.30 -9.90
N HIS A 33 -12.77 2.98 -9.07
CA HIS A 33 -14.16 2.58 -8.82
C HIS A 33 -14.98 2.57 -10.12
N THR A 34 -14.84 3.58 -10.98
CA THR A 34 -15.56 3.63 -12.25
C THR A 34 -15.12 2.56 -13.26
N ILE A 35 -13.83 2.21 -13.28
CA ILE A 35 -13.29 1.17 -14.16
C ILE A 35 -13.76 -0.20 -13.68
N ALA A 36 -13.80 -0.42 -12.36
CA ALA A 36 -14.33 -1.65 -11.78
C ALA A 36 -15.80 -1.89 -12.18
N ASP A 37 -16.63 -0.85 -12.14
CA ASP A 37 -18.04 -0.93 -12.57
C ASP A 37 -18.20 -1.18 -14.08
N SER A 38 -17.26 -0.68 -14.88
CA SER A 38 -17.26 -0.81 -16.35
C SER A 38 -16.83 -2.21 -16.83
N LEU A 39 -16.15 -2.99 -15.98
CA LEU A 39 -15.61 -4.30 -16.31
C LEU A 39 -16.63 -5.44 -16.12
N ASN A 40 -17.93 -5.13 -16.05
CA ASN A 40 -19.02 -6.10 -16.01
C ASN A 40 -19.22 -6.79 -17.38
N PHE A 41 -18.15 -7.37 -17.91
CA PHE A 41 -18.11 -8.11 -19.16
C PHE A 41 -18.87 -9.43 -18.98
N GLN A 42 -19.99 -9.56 -19.67
CA GLN A 42 -20.74 -10.81 -19.77
C GLN A 42 -19.83 -11.92 -20.34
N VAL A 43 -19.37 -12.81 -19.48
CA VAL A 43 -18.62 -14.01 -19.87
C VAL A 43 -19.61 -15.04 -20.41
N ARG A 44 -19.64 -15.22 -21.73
CA ARG A 44 -20.32 -16.35 -22.37
C ARG A 44 -19.44 -17.61 -22.26
N PRO A 45 -19.92 -18.72 -21.66
CA PRO A 45 -19.14 -19.95 -21.56
C PRO A 45 -19.17 -20.68 -22.91
N GLY A 46 -17.99 -21.03 -23.47
CA GLY A 46 -17.93 -21.79 -24.71
C GLY A 46 -16.56 -22.27 -25.19
N ASN A 47 -15.46 -22.01 -24.46
CA ASN A 47 -14.14 -22.56 -24.78
C ASN A 47 -13.27 -22.60 -23.50
N GLU A 48 -12.67 -23.74 -23.17
CA GLU A 48 -11.89 -23.93 -21.93
C GLU A 48 -10.71 -22.95 -21.83
N ASP A 49 -10.05 -22.68 -22.96
CA ASP A 49 -8.97 -21.68 -23.06
C ASP A 49 -9.44 -20.25 -22.75
N ALA A 50 -10.66 -19.91 -23.15
CA ALA A 50 -11.22 -18.58 -22.91
C ALA A 50 -11.49 -18.37 -21.40
N VAL A 51 -11.95 -19.41 -20.71
CA VAL A 51 -12.21 -19.38 -19.26
C VAL A 51 -10.92 -19.16 -18.48
N HIS A 52 -9.86 -19.94 -18.76
CA HIS A 52 -8.57 -19.77 -18.10
C HIS A 52 -7.97 -18.38 -18.35
N ARG A 53 -8.08 -17.87 -19.58
CA ARG A 53 -7.61 -16.53 -19.93
C ARG A 53 -8.37 -15.45 -19.16
N THR A 54 -9.70 -15.56 -19.08
CA THR A 54 -10.52 -14.61 -18.32
C THR A 54 -10.17 -14.61 -16.85
N ILE A 55 -10.07 -15.79 -16.22
CA ILE A 55 -9.66 -15.89 -14.80
C ILE A 55 -8.29 -15.25 -14.57
N THR A 56 -7.32 -15.54 -15.45
CA THR A 56 -5.96 -14.97 -15.34
C THR A 56 -5.96 -13.46 -15.48
N VAL A 57 -6.68 -12.92 -16.46
CA VAL A 57 -6.79 -11.47 -16.67
C VAL A 57 -7.48 -10.80 -15.48
N SER A 58 -8.59 -11.36 -14.98
CA SER A 58 -9.28 -10.86 -13.79
C SER A 58 -8.40 -10.90 -12.54
N ALA A 59 -7.65 -11.99 -12.34
CA ALA A 59 -6.71 -12.12 -11.23
C ALA A 59 -5.55 -11.09 -11.32
N ALA A 60 -5.02 -10.86 -12.53
CA ALA A 60 -4.00 -9.84 -12.76
C ALA A 60 -4.53 -8.43 -12.48
N LEU A 61 -5.71 -8.10 -13.00
CA LEU A 61 -6.39 -6.82 -12.75
C LEU A 61 -6.65 -6.62 -11.26
N TYR A 62 -7.15 -7.65 -10.57
CA TYR A 62 -7.36 -7.61 -9.13
C TYR A 62 -6.05 -7.38 -8.35
N SER A 63 -4.96 -8.03 -8.76
CA SER A 63 -3.63 -7.83 -8.13
C SER A 63 -3.12 -6.39 -8.34
N ILE A 64 -3.28 -5.83 -9.54
CA ILE A 64 -2.93 -4.44 -9.86
C ILE A 64 -3.76 -3.48 -9.01
N LEU A 65 -5.06 -3.73 -8.91
CA LEU A 65 -5.99 -2.96 -8.09
C LEU A 65 -5.52 -2.90 -6.63
N LEU A 66 -5.15 -4.04 -6.04
CA LEU A 66 -4.62 -4.12 -4.68
C LEU A 66 -3.29 -3.40 -4.47
N ALA A 67 -2.50 -3.20 -5.53
CA ALA A 67 -1.24 -2.48 -5.44
C ALA A 67 -1.43 -0.96 -5.29
N ILE A 68 -2.60 -0.44 -5.68
CA ILE A 68 -2.90 0.99 -5.67
C ILE A 68 -3.10 1.45 -4.21
N PRO A 69 -2.48 2.56 -3.78
CA PRO A 69 -2.69 3.09 -2.44
C PRO A 69 -4.14 3.55 -2.25
N PHE A 70 -4.61 3.48 -1.00
CA PHE A 70 -5.95 3.82 -0.53
C PHE A 70 -7.10 2.90 -0.99
N VAL A 71 -6.78 1.84 -1.74
CA VAL A 71 -7.76 0.80 -2.07
C VAL A 71 -8.02 -0.08 -0.83
N PRO A 72 -9.28 -0.33 -0.44
CA PRO A 72 -9.66 -1.20 0.67
C PRO A 72 -9.49 -2.68 0.28
N GLY A 73 -8.25 -3.08 0.05
CA GLY A 73 -7.93 -4.36 -0.58
C GLY A 73 -8.28 -5.59 0.27
N ALA A 74 -8.08 -5.50 1.58
CA ALA A 74 -8.41 -6.59 2.50
C ALA A 74 -9.93 -6.80 2.59
N GLU A 75 -10.69 -5.70 2.63
CA GLU A 75 -12.15 -5.70 2.66
C GLU A 75 -12.73 -6.25 1.34
N ILE A 76 -12.17 -5.85 0.19
CA ILE A 76 -12.55 -6.40 -1.12
C ILE A 76 -12.26 -7.91 -1.18
N GLY A 77 -11.07 -8.34 -0.74
CA GLY A 77 -10.71 -9.75 -0.71
C GLY A 77 -11.64 -10.59 0.16
N LEU A 78 -12.00 -10.10 1.34
CA LEU A 78 -12.95 -10.76 2.22
C LEU A 78 -14.35 -10.82 1.60
N ALA A 79 -14.81 -9.74 0.97
CA ALA A 79 -16.08 -9.70 0.25
C ALA A 79 -16.14 -10.71 -0.90
N LEU A 80 -15.06 -10.83 -1.69
CA LEU A 80 -14.97 -11.84 -2.76
C LEU A 80 -15.06 -13.27 -2.23
N ILE A 81 -14.38 -13.57 -1.12
CA ILE A 81 -14.45 -14.89 -0.49
C ILE A 81 -15.86 -15.15 0.08
N ALA A 82 -16.50 -14.13 0.65
CA ALA A 82 -17.88 -14.24 1.14
C ALA A 82 -18.89 -14.49 0.00
N MET A 83 -18.72 -13.80 -1.13
CA MET A 83 -19.64 -13.88 -2.27
C MET A 83 -19.45 -15.14 -3.13
N LEU A 84 -18.20 -15.52 -3.42
CA LEU A 84 -17.87 -16.64 -4.32
C LEU A 84 -17.56 -17.93 -3.54
N GLY A 85 -17.43 -17.84 -2.21
CA GLY A 85 -17.20 -18.95 -1.31
C GLY A 85 -15.72 -19.36 -1.16
N PRO A 86 -15.46 -20.42 -0.36
CA PRO A 86 -14.12 -20.89 -0.04
C PRO A 86 -13.16 -21.18 -1.21
N PRO A 87 -13.61 -21.68 -2.39
CA PRO A 87 -12.69 -22.05 -3.48
C PRO A 87 -11.82 -20.90 -3.99
N ILE A 88 -12.29 -19.65 -3.89
CA ILE A 88 -11.52 -18.50 -4.37
C ILE A 88 -10.49 -17.99 -3.36
N ALA A 89 -10.53 -18.45 -2.09
CA ALA A 89 -9.69 -17.93 -1.02
C ALA A 89 -8.18 -18.02 -1.35
N PHE A 90 -7.75 -19.13 -1.96
CA PHE A 90 -6.37 -19.28 -2.40
C PHE A 90 -6.00 -18.30 -3.54
N LEU A 91 -6.90 -18.09 -4.50
CA LEU A 91 -6.67 -17.13 -5.58
C LEU A 91 -6.57 -15.70 -5.04
N VAL A 92 -7.48 -15.32 -4.14
CA VAL A 92 -7.47 -14.01 -3.47
C VAL A 92 -6.17 -13.82 -2.68
N TYR A 93 -5.70 -14.85 -1.97
CA TYR A 93 -4.42 -14.82 -1.27
C TYR A 93 -3.24 -14.53 -2.21
N VAL A 94 -3.12 -15.30 -3.31
CA VAL A 94 -2.03 -15.13 -4.27
C VAL A 94 -2.08 -13.74 -4.91
N CYS A 95 -3.26 -13.26 -5.31
CA CYS A 95 -3.43 -11.91 -5.86
C CYS A 95 -3.05 -10.83 -4.85
N THR A 96 -3.36 -11.02 -3.57
CA THR A 96 -2.98 -10.08 -2.51
C THR A 96 -1.48 -10.01 -2.34
N LEU A 97 -0.81 -11.16 -2.29
CA LEU A 97 0.66 -11.19 -2.25
C LEU A 97 1.27 -10.52 -3.48
N ALA A 98 0.72 -10.78 -4.67
CA ALA A 98 1.20 -10.17 -5.91
C ALA A 98 1.03 -8.64 -5.89
N GLY A 99 -0.14 -8.14 -5.48
CA GLY A 99 -0.42 -6.70 -5.40
C GLY A 99 0.45 -5.97 -4.37
N LEU A 100 0.58 -6.52 -3.16
CA LEU A 100 1.44 -5.94 -2.13
C LEU A 100 2.92 -5.97 -2.55
N SER A 101 3.37 -7.06 -3.18
CA SER A 101 4.74 -7.16 -3.70
C SER A 101 5.01 -6.15 -4.80
N LEU A 102 4.06 -5.99 -5.73
CA LEU A 102 4.15 -5.00 -6.81
C LEU A 102 4.26 -3.59 -6.24
N SER A 103 3.38 -3.25 -5.29
CA SER A 103 3.37 -1.93 -4.65
C SER A 103 4.69 -1.64 -3.90
N PHE A 104 5.22 -2.64 -3.20
CA PHE A 104 6.52 -2.55 -2.54
C PHE A 104 7.67 -2.32 -3.53
N VAL A 105 7.69 -3.04 -4.64
CA VAL A 105 8.72 -2.86 -5.69
C VAL A 105 8.60 -1.47 -6.30
N VAL A 106 7.40 -1.01 -6.65
CA VAL A 106 7.17 0.36 -7.15
C VAL A 106 7.71 1.39 -6.16
N GLY A 107 7.39 1.25 -4.87
CA GLY A 107 7.91 2.11 -3.81
C GLY A 107 9.44 2.11 -3.70
N ARG A 108 10.09 0.96 -3.94
CA ARG A 108 11.56 0.83 -3.91
C ARG A 108 12.23 1.48 -5.12
N LEU A 109 11.57 1.54 -6.28
CA LEU A 109 12.09 2.15 -7.50
C LEU A 109 12.14 3.68 -7.42
N ILE A 110 11.16 4.31 -6.77
CA ILE A 110 11.34 5.29 -5.69
C ILE A 110 12.72 5.94 -5.44
N PRO A 111 13.31 6.85 -6.27
CA PRO A 111 14.57 7.47 -5.89
C PRO A 111 14.36 8.45 -4.73
N LEU A 112 15.19 8.37 -3.68
CA LEU A 112 15.13 9.30 -2.55
C LEU A 112 15.32 10.76 -3.00
N SER A 113 16.11 10.99 -4.05
CA SER A 113 16.30 12.30 -4.68
C SER A 113 15.00 12.94 -5.18
N VAL A 114 14.05 12.15 -5.68
CA VAL A 114 12.72 12.64 -6.07
C VAL A 114 11.95 13.11 -4.83
N LEU A 115 12.01 12.35 -3.74
CA LEU A 115 11.35 12.71 -2.48
C LEU A 115 11.99 13.93 -1.82
N ILE A 116 13.31 14.08 -1.90
CA ILE A 116 14.04 15.27 -1.44
C ILE A 116 13.54 16.49 -2.22
N ARG A 117 13.54 16.44 -3.55
CA ARG A 117 13.05 17.55 -4.40
C ARG A 117 11.60 17.90 -4.10
N LEU A 118 10.72 16.90 -4.00
CA LEU A 118 9.32 17.12 -3.63
C LEU A 118 9.19 17.77 -2.24
N SER A 119 10.00 17.34 -1.27
CA SER A 119 10.01 17.92 0.08
C SER A 119 10.48 19.36 0.08
N GLU A 120 11.50 19.69 -0.70
CA GLU A 120 12.00 21.06 -0.90
C GLU A 120 10.96 21.94 -1.60
N ASP A 121 10.28 21.42 -2.62
CA ASP A 121 9.22 22.09 -3.37
C ASP A 121 7.98 22.40 -2.54
N ILE A 122 7.70 21.57 -1.53
CA ILE A 122 6.63 21.74 -0.53
C ILE A 122 7.13 22.56 0.67
N ARG A 123 8.43 22.89 0.72
CA ARG A 123 9.16 23.60 1.80
C ARG A 123 9.17 22.88 3.13
N PHE A 124 9.10 21.56 3.11
CA PHE A 124 9.19 20.73 4.31
C PHE A 124 10.65 20.48 4.69
N LYS A 125 11.33 21.55 5.15
CA LYS A 125 12.79 21.56 5.40
C LYS A 125 13.26 20.39 6.25
N ARG A 126 12.56 20.10 7.35
CA ARG A 126 12.90 19.00 8.26
C ARG A 126 12.87 17.64 7.58
N MET A 127 11.88 17.40 6.71
CA MET A 127 11.79 16.14 5.96
C MET A 127 12.89 16.06 4.90
N SER A 128 13.15 17.15 4.17
CA SER A 128 14.26 17.22 3.22
C SER A 128 15.61 16.95 3.89
N GLU A 129 15.89 17.57 5.04
CA GLU A 129 17.14 17.37 5.80
C GLU A 129 17.27 15.92 6.27
N LEU A 130 16.20 15.32 6.80
CA LEU A 130 16.19 13.91 7.17
C LEU A 130 16.43 13.00 5.96
N LEU A 131 15.75 13.25 4.84
CA LEU A 131 15.88 12.47 3.61
C LEU A 131 17.31 12.54 3.03
N LYS A 132 17.94 13.74 3.04
CA LYS A 132 19.34 13.92 2.63
C LYS A 132 20.31 13.19 3.55
N ALA A 133 20.04 13.18 4.86
CA ALA A 133 20.88 12.47 5.82
C ALA A 133 20.82 10.94 5.65
N ILE A 134 19.66 10.38 5.25
CA ILE A 134 19.50 8.94 5.03
C ILE A 134 19.88 8.49 3.62
N GLU A 135 19.93 9.38 2.64
CA GLU A 135 20.23 9.04 1.24
C GLU A 135 21.52 8.22 1.07
N PRO A 136 22.66 8.60 1.66
CA PRO A 136 23.91 7.85 1.51
C PRO A 136 23.98 6.58 2.35
N LEU A 137 23.12 6.43 3.35
CA LEU A 137 23.18 5.34 4.33
C LEU A 137 22.67 4.02 3.74
N ASP A 138 23.25 2.91 4.19
CA ASP A 138 22.76 1.58 3.90
C ASP A 138 21.47 1.25 4.69
N GLN A 139 20.91 0.06 4.48
CA GLN A 139 19.66 -0.33 5.15
C GLN A 139 19.75 -0.40 6.69
N GLN A 140 20.86 -0.89 7.24
CA GLN A 140 21.05 -1.06 8.68
C GLN A 140 21.37 0.28 9.35
N GLU A 141 22.24 1.07 8.72
CA GLU A 141 22.58 2.43 9.13
C GLU A 141 21.36 3.33 9.13
N ARG A 142 20.49 3.25 8.11
CA ARG A 142 19.21 3.97 8.09
C ARG A 142 18.33 3.62 9.27
N LEU A 143 18.21 2.33 9.59
CA LEU A 143 17.41 1.87 10.72
C LEU A 143 17.95 2.42 12.04
N ALA A 144 19.26 2.32 12.25
CA ALA A 144 19.93 2.82 13.44
C ALA A 144 19.77 4.33 13.58
N PHE A 145 19.98 5.08 12.49
CA PHE A 145 19.81 6.53 12.44
C PHE A 145 18.38 6.96 12.79
N LEU A 146 17.36 6.31 12.22
CA LEU A 146 15.96 6.62 12.51
C LEU A 146 15.56 6.24 13.93
N ALA A 147 16.11 5.16 14.48
CA ALA A 147 15.86 4.75 15.86
C ALA A 147 16.49 5.72 16.87
N ASP A 148 17.66 6.28 16.57
CA ASP A 148 18.35 7.29 17.39
C ASP A 148 17.61 8.64 17.37
N LYS A 149 17.15 9.08 16.19
CA LYS A 149 16.44 10.36 16.01
C LYS A 149 14.95 10.30 16.36
N ALA A 150 14.47 9.18 16.87
CA ALA A 150 13.07 8.97 17.16
C ALA A 150 12.58 9.88 18.32
N PRO A 151 11.46 10.61 18.16
CA PRO A 151 10.98 11.54 19.18
C PRO A 151 10.42 10.84 20.43
N ASN A 152 9.92 9.60 20.30
CA ASN A 152 9.19 8.89 21.35
C ASN A 152 9.75 7.48 21.56
N ARG A 153 9.66 6.96 22.80
CA ARG A 153 10.19 5.64 23.19
C ARG A 153 9.59 4.44 22.44
N HIS A 154 8.38 4.57 21.90
CA HIS A 154 7.70 3.51 21.14
C HIS A 154 8.18 3.38 19.70
N LEU A 155 8.66 4.48 19.10
CA LEU A 155 9.06 4.47 17.69
C LEU A 155 10.33 3.62 17.45
N PRO A 156 11.38 3.66 18.30
CA PRO A 156 12.50 2.72 18.23
C PRO A 156 12.06 1.26 18.37
N PHE A 157 11.06 0.99 19.20
CA PHE A 157 10.51 -0.36 19.35
C PHE A 157 9.84 -0.84 18.06
N LEU A 158 9.01 0.00 17.45
CA LEU A 158 8.36 -0.29 16.15
C LEU A 158 9.38 -0.46 15.03
N LEU A 159 10.45 0.34 15.01
CA LEU A 159 11.53 0.21 14.03
C LEU A 159 12.32 -1.10 14.21
N ARG A 160 12.64 -1.49 15.44
CA ARG A 160 13.31 -2.78 15.73
C ARG A 160 12.42 -3.97 15.37
N HIS A 161 11.12 -3.87 15.60
CA HIS A 161 10.12 -4.88 15.24
C HIS A 161 9.38 -4.54 13.94
N ARG A 162 10.06 -3.91 12.97
CA ARG A 162 9.44 -3.38 11.75
C ARG A 162 8.60 -4.38 10.97
N TYR A 163 9.00 -5.65 10.94
CA TYR A 163 8.25 -6.71 10.26
C TYR A 163 6.93 -7.02 10.99
N LEU A 164 6.95 -7.06 12.33
CA LEU A 164 5.73 -7.20 13.12
C LEU A 164 4.84 -5.95 13.01
N ALA A 165 5.45 -4.76 13.05
CA ALA A 165 4.73 -3.51 12.85
C ALA A 165 4.04 -3.46 11.48
N LEU A 166 4.71 -3.94 10.42
CA LEU A 166 4.14 -4.08 9.08
C LEU A 166 2.97 -5.06 9.06
N ALA A 167 3.14 -6.25 9.65
CA ALA A 167 2.08 -7.26 9.71
C ALA A 167 0.84 -6.75 10.46
N VAL A 168 1.05 -6.03 11.57
CA VAL A 168 -0.02 -5.37 12.33
C VAL A 168 -0.69 -4.30 11.47
N ALA A 169 0.08 -3.40 10.84
CA ALA A 169 -0.46 -2.31 10.04
C ALA A 169 -1.36 -2.82 8.89
N LEU A 170 -0.98 -3.91 8.24
CA LEU A 170 -1.78 -4.55 7.18
C LEU A 170 -3.09 -5.17 7.69
N ASN A 171 -3.17 -5.53 8.97
CA ASN A 171 -4.34 -6.16 9.58
C ASN A 171 -5.14 -5.19 10.46
N VAL A 172 -4.78 -3.91 10.54
CA VAL A 172 -5.60 -2.91 11.22
C VAL A 172 -6.88 -2.68 10.39
N PRO A 173 -8.08 -2.80 10.98
CA PRO A 173 -9.31 -2.49 10.28
C PRO A 173 -9.34 -1.02 9.88
N GLY A 174 -9.78 -0.72 8.65
CA GLY A 174 -9.78 0.65 8.14
C GLY A 174 -8.40 1.17 7.74
N ASN A 175 -7.42 0.28 7.51
CA ASN A 175 -6.09 0.69 7.04
C ASN A 175 -6.12 1.46 5.71
N PHE A 176 -7.20 1.37 4.92
CA PHE A 176 -7.43 2.17 3.71
C PHE A 176 -7.32 3.69 3.99
N LEU A 177 -7.69 4.16 5.19
CA LEU A 177 -7.57 5.56 5.60
C LEU A 177 -6.11 6.03 5.66
N ILE A 178 -5.18 5.11 5.97
CA ILE A 178 -3.74 5.39 6.12
C ILE A 178 -3.01 5.14 4.78
N GLY A 179 -3.67 4.54 3.80
CA GLY A 179 -3.09 4.17 2.50
C GLY A 179 -3.42 2.76 2.03
N GLY A 180 -4.16 1.97 2.81
CA GLY A 180 -4.51 0.59 2.46
C GLY A 180 -3.30 -0.35 2.48
N GLY A 181 -3.52 -1.61 2.12
CA GLY A 181 -2.43 -2.58 1.97
C GLY A 181 -1.38 -2.11 0.95
N GLY A 182 -1.83 -1.63 -0.21
CA GLY A 182 -0.95 -1.08 -1.25
C GLY A 182 -0.10 0.10 -0.77
N GLY A 183 -0.70 1.12 -0.16
CA GLY A 183 0.05 2.29 0.32
C GLY A 183 1.03 1.96 1.44
N ILE A 184 0.66 1.06 2.37
CA ILE A 184 1.57 0.56 3.41
C ILE A 184 2.77 -0.16 2.77
N ALA A 185 2.53 -1.05 1.81
CA ALA A 185 3.57 -1.75 1.07
C ALA A 185 4.47 -0.80 0.28
N MET A 186 3.89 0.20 -0.39
CA MET A 186 4.62 1.22 -1.13
C MET A 186 5.52 2.04 -0.20
N LEU A 187 5.01 2.50 0.95
CA LEU A 187 5.79 3.22 1.96
C LEU A 187 6.92 2.35 2.54
N ALA A 188 6.66 1.07 2.77
CA ALA A 188 7.70 0.12 3.17
C ALA A 188 8.81 0.02 2.11
N GLY A 189 8.45 0.02 0.82
CA GLY A 189 9.40 0.05 -0.30
C GLY A 189 10.22 1.34 -0.35
N VAL A 190 9.54 2.49 -0.26
CA VAL A 190 10.15 3.83 -0.26
C VAL A 190 11.13 3.99 0.90
N SER A 191 10.77 3.48 2.09
CA SER A 191 11.62 3.60 3.29
C SER A 191 12.98 2.93 3.12
N ARG A 192 13.07 1.92 2.23
CA ARG A 192 14.25 1.05 2.05
C ARG A 192 14.72 0.41 3.36
N LEU A 193 13.87 0.34 4.38
CA LEU A 193 14.16 -0.32 5.65
C LEU A 193 13.94 -1.82 5.56
N PHE A 194 13.23 -2.33 4.57
CA PHE A 194 12.88 -3.74 4.47
C PHE A 194 13.73 -4.45 3.40
N SER A 195 14.27 -5.62 3.75
CA SER A 195 14.85 -6.52 2.76
C SER A 195 13.72 -7.14 1.93
N ILE A 196 13.92 -7.36 0.63
CA ILE A 196 12.92 -8.02 -0.23
C ILE A 196 12.43 -9.35 0.36
N PRO A 197 13.30 -10.32 0.72
CA PRO A 197 12.83 -11.60 1.27
C PRO A 197 12.09 -11.43 2.59
N GLY A 198 12.60 -10.59 3.50
CA GLY A 198 11.92 -10.30 4.77
C GLY A 198 10.54 -9.68 4.58
N PHE A 199 10.36 -8.78 3.62
CA PHE A 199 9.07 -8.21 3.28
C PHE A 199 8.10 -9.28 2.77
N LEU A 200 8.52 -10.10 1.80
CA LEU A 200 7.70 -11.17 1.21
C LEU A 200 7.24 -12.19 2.26
N LEU A 201 8.14 -12.63 3.14
CA LEU A 201 7.80 -13.54 4.24
C LEU A 201 6.81 -12.89 5.21
N THR A 202 6.98 -11.60 5.50
CA THR A 202 6.10 -10.87 6.40
C THR A 202 4.69 -10.77 5.84
N ILE A 203 4.53 -10.39 4.57
CA ILE A 203 3.18 -10.29 3.96
C ILE A 203 2.53 -11.67 3.79
N ALA A 204 3.31 -12.71 3.47
CA ALA A 204 2.80 -14.08 3.40
C ALA A 204 2.20 -14.51 4.74
N ALA A 205 2.95 -14.30 5.84
CA ALA A 205 2.46 -14.59 7.18
C ALA A 205 1.29 -13.69 7.60
N ALA A 206 1.31 -12.40 7.22
CA ALA A 206 0.29 -11.43 7.61
C ALA A 206 -1.05 -11.63 6.91
N VAL A 207 -1.06 -12.14 5.67
CA VAL A 207 -2.28 -12.34 4.87
C VAL A 207 -2.85 -13.75 5.05
N ALA A 208 -2.01 -14.73 5.42
CA ALA A 208 -2.41 -16.14 5.58
C ALA A 208 -3.56 -16.44 6.56
N PRO A 209 -3.80 -15.70 7.67
CA PRO A 209 -4.81 -16.08 8.66
C PRO A 209 -6.23 -16.24 8.07
N VAL A 210 -6.64 -15.36 7.15
CA VAL A 210 -7.98 -15.40 6.56
C VAL A 210 -8.18 -16.61 5.64
N PRO A 211 -7.33 -16.88 4.63
CA PRO A 211 -7.42 -18.09 3.83
C PRO A 211 -7.31 -19.39 4.65
N ILE A 212 -6.46 -19.42 5.68
CA ILE A 212 -6.32 -20.58 6.56
C ILE A 212 -7.62 -20.82 7.33
N ALA A 213 -8.22 -19.78 7.91
CA ALA A 213 -9.50 -19.88 8.58
C ALA A 213 -10.60 -20.40 7.64
N VAL A 214 -10.67 -19.86 6.42
CA VAL A 214 -11.65 -20.30 5.41
C VAL A 214 -11.42 -21.75 5.00
N PHE A 215 -10.16 -22.20 4.91
CA PHE A 215 -9.83 -23.58 4.60
C PHE A 215 -10.20 -24.56 5.72
N ILE A 216 -10.00 -24.17 6.99
CA ILE A 216 -10.28 -25.01 8.16
C ILE A 216 -11.78 -25.07 8.47
N PHE A 217 -12.46 -23.92 8.46
CA PHE A 217 -13.84 -23.77 8.93
C PHE A 217 -14.88 -23.73 7.79
N GLY A 218 -14.44 -23.68 6.53
CA GLY A 218 -15.33 -23.70 5.37
C GLY A 218 -16.32 -22.54 5.36
N LYS A 219 -17.58 -22.84 4.99
CA LYS A 219 -18.65 -21.83 4.90
C LYS A 219 -19.13 -21.30 6.25
N GLU A 220 -18.89 -22.03 7.34
CA GLU A 220 -19.34 -21.62 8.69
C GLU A 220 -18.60 -20.36 9.18
N PHE A 221 -17.36 -20.17 8.74
CA PHE A 221 -16.59 -18.94 9.03
C PHE A 221 -17.20 -17.69 8.40
N LEU A 222 -17.91 -17.83 7.27
CA LEU A 222 -18.52 -16.72 6.54
C LEU A 222 -19.95 -16.44 7.00
N ALA A 223 -20.53 -17.29 7.85
CA ALA A 223 -21.91 -17.22 8.33
C ALA A 223 -22.04 -16.66 9.76
N GLY A 224 -20.92 -16.26 10.37
CA GLY A 224 -20.85 -15.64 11.70
C GLY A 224 -21.12 -14.14 11.69
#